data_AF-A0AB37LZN7-F1
#
_entry.id   AF-A0AB37LZN7-F1
#
_cell.length_a   1.000
_cell.length_b   1.000
_cell.length_c   1.000
_cell.angle_alpha   90.00
_cell.angle_beta   90.00
_cell.angle_gamma   90.00
#
_symmetry.space_group_name_H-M   'P 1'
#
loop_
_entity.id
_entity.type
_entity.pdbx_description
1 polymer ?
#
loop_
_entity_poly.entity_id
_entity_poly.type
_entity_poly.pdbx_seq_one_letter_code
_entity_poly.pdbx_strand_id
1 'polypeptide(L)'
;MSFKAKVSIDVNGVKEERSVLFIQTLLLGRTKNNIDKGTTQSNIDGYIELLDSSNRINGKITVQVKTVSQRDEGHNKFPCPTSLFAYAEATTDNVFLLAVDHSQNKVLYKHISPKLLNENRDKEQQDTITLHFSQNEELREDNIDTVLKDWLSICSSRVYCLTHGEAILEENSEFKSYLLNMPKMATDLRPCDIQEIQNFMDAYNGLLESDFRYIKSVLFPNVWKRGIAIYTYSDSSLEYSLYNVNVGELVAPIVKMPKCSIFEIKHNHDYASFSYAENKLKENPNLYSISIIKKHVEDFIKKQRIIPLDESFLVEYIHEFIEANWRHLHLKKYSELNVYSLIQHFQSKYPYIDKMPVHLVSGGKSLYVNTVYDAIKFLSEIGYTTIPYPYPAKGSYGNTGMVYDFYSPITALDKSRIVILNTIRAYQNFIQSEFPLLANDLDAFYGGNLISVLVDYSDPGHKFIFHIHYFRSIIPSNEKVIIIEDISDSKIMKENNLSSTSDLFGKESVMFNGREFSCFKGGGLNDMTILFGKYNCLTYFYELLRTHFDDYFNQHGYM
;
A
#
# COMPACT_ATOMS: atom_id res chain seq x y z
N MET A 1 56.06 23.54 24.80
CA MET A 1 54.66 23.70 24.39
C MET A 1 53.88 22.52 24.96
N SER A 2 52.90 22.73 25.84
CA SER A 2 52.04 21.64 26.32
C SER A 2 50.88 21.44 25.35
N PHE A 3 50.47 20.19 25.15
CA PHE A 3 49.25 19.86 24.43
C PHE A 3 48.04 20.43 25.20
N LYS A 4 47.12 21.11 24.51
CA LYS A 4 45.84 21.55 25.10
C LYS A 4 45.02 20.31 25.46
N ALA A 5 44.81 20.09 26.76
CA ALA A 5 43.87 19.09 27.23
C ALA A 5 42.45 19.45 26.76
N LYS A 6 41.69 18.43 26.34
CA LYS A 6 40.27 18.58 25.97
C LYS A 6 39.50 18.92 27.25
N VAL A 7 38.84 20.08 27.26
CA VAL A 7 38.00 20.51 28.40
C VAL A 7 36.77 19.61 28.45
N SER A 8 36.47 19.05 29.62
CA SER A 8 35.38 18.07 29.82
C SER A 8 33.98 18.68 29.81
N ILE A 9 33.87 20.01 29.94
CA ILE A 9 32.63 20.79 29.90
C ILE A 9 32.89 22.01 29.02
N ASP A 10 32.20 22.13 27.89
CA ASP A 10 32.27 23.32 27.05
C ASP A 10 31.11 24.29 27.39
N VAL A 11 31.34 25.59 27.16
CA VAL A 11 30.35 26.63 27.48
C VAL A 11 29.07 26.48 26.65
N ASN A 12 29.17 25.84 25.47
CA ASN A 12 28.04 25.59 24.57
C ASN A 12 27.16 24.44 25.07
N GLY A 13 27.74 23.35 25.56
CA GLY A 13 27.02 22.21 26.13
C GLY A 13 26.24 22.60 27.39
N VAL A 14 26.79 23.47 28.24
CA VAL A 14 26.04 24.03 29.40
C VAL A 14 24.84 24.86 28.97
N LYS A 15 24.93 25.59 27.84
CA LYS A 15 23.80 26.37 27.30
C LYS A 15 22.74 25.46 26.69
N GLU A 16 23.13 24.45 25.93
CA GLU A 16 22.20 23.47 25.36
C GLU A 16 21.49 22.66 26.46
N GLU A 17 22.19 22.24 27.52
CA GLU A 17 21.57 21.53 28.65
C GLU A 17 20.51 22.40 29.37
N ARG A 18 20.78 23.70 29.54
CA ARG A 18 19.78 24.66 30.09
C ARG A 18 18.56 24.79 29.19
N SER A 19 18.75 24.81 27.88
CA SER A 19 17.65 24.88 26.91
C SER A 19 16.78 23.62 26.92
N VAL A 20 17.38 22.43 27.04
CA VAL A 20 16.65 21.18 27.22
C VAL A 20 15.86 21.19 28.52
N LEU A 21 16.47 21.63 29.63
CA LEU A 21 15.79 21.71 30.93
C LEU A 21 14.61 22.70 30.90
N PHE A 22 14.75 23.82 30.20
CA PHE A 22 13.68 24.79 30.01
C PHE A 22 12.47 24.16 29.31
N ILE A 23 12.68 23.46 28.18
CA ILE A 23 11.62 22.75 27.46
C ILE A 23 10.97 21.67 28.35
N GLN A 24 11.77 20.87 29.06
CA GLN A 24 11.28 19.83 29.96
C GLN A 24 10.41 20.39 31.08
N THR A 25 10.78 21.56 31.63
CA THR A 25 10.03 22.24 32.68
C THR A 25 8.72 22.79 32.15
N LEU A 26 8.76 23.43 30.97
CA LEU A 26 7.60 24.07 30.36
C LEU A 26 6.54 23.04 29.92
N LEU A 27 6.96 21.83 29.54
CA LEU A 27 6.06 20.75 29.11
C LEU A 27 5.77 19.70 30.19
N LEU A 28 6.20 19.93 31.43
CA LEU A 28 6.08 18.96 32.52
C LEU A 28 4.62 18.56 32.75
N GLY A 29 4.37 17.25 32.80
CA GLY A 29 3.03 16.69 33.02
C GLY A 29 2.09 16.73 31.81
N ARG A 30 2.51 17.30 30.67
CA ARG A 30 1.73 17.34 29.42
C ARG A 30 2.37 16.54 28.28
N THR A 31 3.68 16.32 28.33
CA THR A 31 4.41 15.49 27.38
C THR A 31 5.36 14.54 28.09
N LYS A 32 5.81 13.51 27.39
CA LYS A 32 6.96 12.69 27.81
C LYS A 32 8.17 13.03 26.93
N ASN A 33 9.19 13.60 27.56
CA ASN A 33 10.34 14.20 26.86
C ASN A 33 11.56 13.29 26.96
N ASN A 34 12.03 12.77 25.82
CA ASN A 34 13.25 11.95 25.71
C ASN A 34 14.27 12.71 24.85
N ILE A 35 14.80 13.80 25.42
CA ILE A 35 15.81 14.66 24.79
C ILE A 35 17.15 14.39 25.50
N ASP A 36 18.16 14.00 24.73
CA ASP A 36 19.49 13.68 25.22
C ASP A 36 20.22 14.95 25.68
N LYS A 37 20.86 14.89 26.86
CA LYS A 37 21.55 16.02 27.50
C LYS A 37 23.04 16.11 27.17
N GLY A 38 23.48 15.64 25.99
CA GLY A 38 24.88 15.78 25.57
C GLY A 38 25.51 14.59 24.86
N THR A 39 24.77 13.83 24.06
CA THR A 39 25.34 12.79 23.20
C THR A 39 25.35 13.23 21.74
N THR A 40 26.43 12.86 21.03
CA THR A 40 26.65 13.09 19.60
C THR A 40 25.73 12.21 18.74
N GLN A 41 24.42 12.36 18.86
CA GLN A 41 23.51 11.89 17.81
C GLN A 41 23.63 12.84 16.63
N SER A 42 23.92 12.30 15.45
CA SER A 42 24.06 13.09 14.23
C SER A 42 22.70 13.72 13.89
N ASN A 43 22.60 15.05 13.96
CA ASN A 43 21.54 15.91 13.41
C ASN A 43 20.25 16.12 14.25
N ILE A 44 19.99 15.35 15.32
CA ILE A 44 18.83 15.55 16.22
C ILE A 44 19.24 15.38 17.69
N ASP A 45 18.43 15.92 18.62
CA ASP A 45 18.70 15.87 20.07
C ASP A 45 17.73 14.94 20.82
N GLY A 46 16.66 14.48 20.19
CA GLY A 46 15.77 13.47 20.75
C GLY A 46 14.33 13.58 20.25
N TYR A 47 13.37 13.20 21.08
CA TYR A 47 11.95 13.22 20.73
C TYR A 47 11.05 13.63 21.89
N ILE A 48 9.89 14.19 21.54
CA ILE A 48 8.82 14.57 22.46
C ILE A 48 7.58 13.74 22.11
N GLU A 49 7.06 13.00 23.08
CA GLU A 49 5.80 12.24 22.98
C GLU A 49 4.65 13.10 23.52
N LEU A 50 3.68 13.40 22.67
CA LEU A 50 2.50 14.22 22.98
C LEU A 50 1.43 13.34 23.62
N LEU A 51 0.83 13.81 24.72
CA LEU A 51 -0.17 13.05 25.47
C LEU A 51 -1.59 13.56 25.22
N ASP A 52 -2.58 12.66 25.26
CA ASP A 52 -4.00 13.00 25.29
C ASP A 52 -4.50 13.33 26.70
N SER A 53 -5.79 13.67 26.82
CA SER A 53 -6.44 13.96 28.10
C SER A 53 -6.48 12.78 29.08
N SER A 54 -6.14 11.57 28.63
CA SER A 54 -6.03 10.35 29.44
C SER A 54 -4.58 9.96 29.74
N ASN A 55 -3.61 10.88 29.51
CA ASN A 55 -2.17 10.65 29.63
C ASN A 55 -1.61 9.53 28.74
N ARG A 56 -2.28 9.22 27.62
CA ARG A 56 -1.80 8.25 26.62
C ARG A 56 -1.10 8.97 25.50
N ILE A 57 -0.08 8.35 24.93
CA ILE A 57 0.68 8.94 23.82
C ILE A 57 -0.19 8.96 22.56
N ASN A 58 -0.34 10.15 21.98
CA ASN A 58 -1.22 10.49 20.86
C ASN A 58 -0.48 11.21 19.71
N GLY A 59 0.83 11.37 19.84
CA GLY A 59 1.69 11.90 18.78
C GLY A 59 3.16 11.85 19.18
N LYS A 60 4.07 11.88 18.20
CA LYS A 60 5.51 11.95 18.44
C LYS A 60 6.14 12.92 17.46
N ILE A 61 6.97 13.81 17.99
CA ILE A 61 7.81 14.72 17.20
C ILE A 61 9.28 14.46 17.50
N THR A 62 10.10 14.52 16.46
CA THR A 62 11.56 14.43 16.55
C THR A 62 12.12 15.85 16.58
N VAL A 63 13.01 16.14 17.52
CA VAL A 63 13.41 17.52 17.82
C VAL A 63 14.92 17.72 17.75
N GLN A 64 15.33 18.86 17.24
CA GLN A 64 16.65 19.42 17.45
C GLN A 64 16.53 20.67 18.32
N VAL A 65 17.14 20.65 19.49
CA VAL A 65 17.15 21.74 20.45
C VAL A 65 18.39 22.60 20.23
N LYS A 66 18.17 23.90 20.08
CA LYS A 66 19.23 24.88 19.97
C LYS A 66 19.00 26.05 20.91
N THR A 67 20.08 26.73 21.26
CA THR A 67 20.01 27.96 22.06
C THR A 67 20.18 29.15 21.13
N VAL A 68 19.26 30.11 21.19
CA VAL A 68 19.36 31.36 20.41
C VAL A 68 20.61 32.12 20.82
N SER A 69 21.32 32.68 19.85
CA SER A 69 22.56 33.44 20.09
C SER A 69 22.23 34.85 20.60
N GLN A 70 23.12 35.46 21.39
CA GLN A 70 22.94 36.86 21.85
C GLN A 70 22.67 37.87 20.74
N ARG A 71 23.15 37.59 19.52
CA ARG A 71 22.91 38.46 18.36
C ARG A 71 21.45 38.42 17.89
N ASP A 72 20.79 37.28 18.07
CA ASP A 72 19.46 37.00 17.50
C ASP A 72 18.35 36.95 18.57
N GLU A 73 18.70 37.09 19.85
CA GLU A 73 17.75 37.24 20.97
C GLU A 73 16.71 38.33 20.66
N GLY A 74 15.43 38.03 20.88
CA GLY A 74 14.31 38.95 20.63
C GLY A 74 13.95 39.19 19.16
N HIS A 75 14.69 38.63 18.19
CA HIS A 75 14.47 38.90 16.76
C HIS A 75 13.60 37.85 16.04
N ASN A 76 13.10 36.83 16.75
CA ASN A 76 12.29 35.74 16.18
C ASN A 76 12.90 35.14 14.91
N LYS A 77 14.21 34.86 14.95
CA LYS A 77 14.93 34.21 13.85
C LYS A 77 16.04 33.30 14.39
N PHE A 78 16.41 32.30 13.60
CA PHE A 78 17.48 31.37 13.96
C PHE A 78 18.19 30.83 12.70
N PRO A 79 19.54 30.80 12.65
CA PRO A 79 20.29 30.15 11.58
C PRO A 79 20.25 28.63 11.78
N CYS A 80 19.27 27.97 11.17
CA CYS A 80 19.07 26.51 11.27
C CYS A 80 20.14 25.78 10.45
N PRO A 81 20.82 24.75 10.99
CA PRO A 81 21.76 23.95 10.21
C PRO A 81 21.04 23.20 9.09
N THR A 82 21.61 23.18 7.88
CA THR A 82 21.07 22.41 6.75
C THR A 82 21.11 20.90 6.99
N SER A 83 21.92 20.43 7.94
CA SER A 83 21.92 19.02 8.36
C SER A 83 20.58 18.56 8.95
N LEU A 84 19.80 19.46 9.57
CA LEU A 84 18.43 19.16 10.02
C LEU A 84 17.47 19.01 8.84
N PHE A 85 17.64 19.81 7.78
CA PHE A 85 16.87 19.72 6.54
C PHE A 85 17.16 18.41 5.81
N ALA A 86 18.43 18.03 5.69
CA ALA A 86 18.84 16.75 5.12
C ALA A 86 18.29 15.56 5.93
N TYR A 87 18.27 15.67 7.26
CA TYR A 87 17.65 14.67 8.13
C TYR A 87 16.13 14.58 7.90
N ALA A 88 15.44 15.72 7.85
CA ALA A 88 13.99 15.79 7.62
C ALA A 88 13.59 15.25 6.24
N GLU A 89 14.40 15.48 5.20
CA GLU A 89 14.17 14.93 3.85
C GLU A 89 14.30 13.39 3.82
N ALA A 90 15.21 12.84 4.60
CA ALA A 90 15.52 11.40 4.61
C ALA A 90 14.66 10.57 5.59
N THR A 91 13.81 11.20 6.40
CA THR A 91 13.03 10.55 7.46
C THR A 91 11.52 10.74 7.28
N THR A 92 10.75 9.90 7.97
CA THR A 92 9.28 9.96 8.01
C THR A 92 8.76 10.65 9.26
N ASP A 93 9.65 10.98 10.20
CA ASP A 93 9.32 11.66 11.45
C ASP A 93 8.83 13.09 11.23
N ASN A 94 7.98 13.59 12.14
CA ASN A 94 7.68 15.02 12.20
C ASN A 94 8.87 15.73 12.86
N VAL A 95 9.74 16.33 12.04
CA VAL A 95 11.00 16.95 12.50
C VAL A 95 10.79 18.41 12.84
N PHE A 96 11.18 18.81 14.04
CA PHE A 96 11.07 20.17 14.54
C PHE A 96 12.43 20.72 14.97
N LEU A 97 12.67 21.99 14.63
CA LEU A 97 13.66 22.81 15.32
C LEU A 97 13.00 23.44 16.54
N LEU A 98 13.63 23.34 17.71
CA LEU A 98 13.26 24.03 18.94
C LEU A 98 14.40 24.96 19.37
N ALA A 99 14.31 26.24 19.04
CA ALA A 99 15.30 27.25 19.40
C ALA A 99 14.85 28.02 20.66
N VAL A 100 15.56 27.85 21.78
CA VAL A 100 15.22 28.47 23.06
C VAL A 100 15.83 29.86 23.16
N ASP A 101 14.97 30.87 23.34
CA ASP A 101 15.35 32.26 23.62
C ASP A 101 15.18 32.55 25.12
N HIS A 102 16.28 32.44 25.86
CA HIS A 102 16.31 32.70 27.30
C HIS A 102 16.07 34.18 27.65
N SER A 103 16.27 35.12 26.73
CA SER A 103 16.03 36.55 26.99
C SER A 103 14.54 36.87 27.10
N GLN A 104 13.70 36.08 26.43
CA GLN A 104 12.25 36.22 26.38
C GLN A 104 11.50 35.07 27.06
N ASN A 105 12.21 34.10 27.67
CA ASN A 105 11.64 32.88 28.26
C ASN A 105 10.65 32.17 27.32
N LYS A 106 11.06 31.94 26.07
CA LYS A 106 10.22 31.28 25.06
C LYS A 106 11.00 30.31 24.19
N VAL A 107 10.28 29.39 23.56
CA VAL A 107 10.85 28.47 22.56
C VAL A 107 10.27 28.83 21.19
N LEU A 108 11.14 29.17 20.26
CA LEU A 108 10.81 29.33 18.85
C LEU A 108 10.80 27.94 18.20
N TYR A 109 9.69 27.51 17.64
CA TYR A 109 9.58 26.19 17.01
C TYR A 109 9.25 26.28 15.53
N LYS A 110 9.85 25.41 14.70
CA LYS A 110 9.53 25.30 13.27
C LYS A 110 9.40 23.83 12.90
N HIS A 111 8.30 23.47 12.25
CA HIS A 111 8.16 22.17 11.62
C HIS A 111 8.88 22.17 10.27
N ILE A 112 9.83 21.26 10.08
CA ILE A 112 10.58 21.10 8.83
C ILE A 112 9.74 20.26 7.85
N SER A 113 8.68 20.89 7.32
CA SER A 113 7.74 20.27 6.39
C SER A 113 8.31 20.11 4.97
N PRO A 114 7.73 19.22 4.13
CA PRO A 114 8.08 19.13 2.70
C PRO A 114 7.99 20.47 1.96
N LYS A 115 6.98 21.29 2.29
CA LYS A 115 6.84 22.65 1.76
C LYS A 115 8.05 23.52 2.11
N LEU A 116 8.48 23.51 3.38
CA LEU A 116 9.63 24.30 3.83
C LEU A 116 10.95 23.82 3.22
N LEU A 117 11.10 22.50 2.99
CA LEU A 117 12.23 21.92 2.26
C LEU A 117 12.28 22.46 0.82
N ASN A 118 11.16 22.44 0.11
CA ASN A 118 11.06 22.90 -1.28
C ASN A 118 11.28 24.40 -1.42
N GLU A 119 10.74 25.21 -0.50
CA GLU A 119 10.92 26.67 -0.48
C GLU A 119 12.38 27.10 -0.27
N ASN A 120 13.24 26.22 0.24
CA ASN A 120 14.65 26.51 0.52
C ASN A 120 15.61 25.60 -0.27
N ARG A 121 15.12 24.96 -1.36
CA ARG A 121 15.92 24.02 -2.15
C ARG A 121 17.14 24.68 -2.79
N ASP A 122 17.02 25.95 -3.17
CA ASP A 122 18.12 26.77 -3.72
C ASP A 122 19.28 26.99 -2.72
N LYS A 123 19.08 26.68 -1.44
CA LYS A 123 20.05 26.88 -0.35
C LYS A 123 20.65 25.58 0.18
N GLU A 124 20.43 24.43 -0.49
CA GLU A 124 20.89 23.11 -0.04
C GLU A 124 22.43 23.02 0.17
N GLN A 125 23.20 23.86 -0.55
CA GLN A 125 24.67 23.91 -0.46
C GLN A 125 25.19 24.84 0.65
N GLN A 126 24.31 25.53 1.39
CA GLN A 126 24.69 26.41 2.49
C GLN A 126 24.84 25.62 3.79
N ASP A 127 25.67 26.08 4.72
CA ASP A 127 25.79 25.45 6.05
C ASP A 127 24.56 25.71 6.93
N THR A 128 23.88 26.84 6.73
CA THR A 128 22.69 27.24 7.51
C THR A 128 21.65 27.96 6.66
N ILE A 129 20.38 27.80 7.02
CA ILE A 129 19.23 28.53 6.48
C ILE A 129 18.65 29.38 7.61
N THR A 130 18.52 30.69 7.42
CA THR A 130 17.90 31.57 8.42
C THR A 130 16.38 31.39 8.39
N LEU A 131 15.84 30.84 9.48
CA LEU A 131 14.40 30.68 9.67
C LEU A 131 13.85 31.88 10.43
N HIS A 132 12.72 32.39 9.96
CA HIS A 132 11.93 33.42 10.64
C HIS A 132 10.69 32.77 11.27
N PHE A 133 10.34 33.20 12.48
CA PHE A 133 9.25 32.63 13.27
C PHE A 133 8.13 33.64 13.43
N SER A 134 6.90 33.22 13.14
CA SER A 134 5.68 33.98 13.40
C SER A 134 5.28 33.89 14.88
N GLN A 135 4.30 34.70 15.31
CA GLN A 135 3.78 34.65 16.68
C GLN A 135 3.14 33.30 17.05
N ASN A 136 2.67 32.56 16.04
CA ASN A 136 2.07 31.22 16.20
C ASN A 136 3.13 30.10 16.18
N GLU A 137 4.41 30.45 16.12
CA GLU A 137 5.55 29.54 16.14
C GLU A 137 6.39 29.75 17.42
N GLU A 138 5.70 30.19 18.48
CA GLU A 138 6.28 30.44 19.80
C GLU A 138 5.57 29.60 20.85
N LEU A 139 6.35 28.93 21.69
CA LEU A 139 5.89 28.21 22.86
C LEU A 139 6.31 28.98 24.12
N ARG A 140 5.31 29.33 24.93
CA ARG A 140 5.39 30.10 26.17
C ARG A 140 4.51 29.43 27.22
N GLU A 141 4.67 29.82 28.48
CA GLU A 141 3.89 29.23 29.59
C GLU A 141 2.36 29.40 29.43
N ASP A 142 1.93 30.48 28.77
CA ASP A 142 0.52 30.86 28.62
C ASP A 142 -0.19 30.18 27.43
N ASN A 143 0.53 29.54 26.50
CA ASN A 143 -0.06 29.02 25.25
C ASN A 143 0.20 27.53 24.97
N ILE A 144 0.75 26.81 25.95
CA ILE A 144 1.18 25.41 25.81
C ILE A 144 0.07 24.52 25.23
N ASP A 145 -1.16 24.60 25.75
CA ASP A 145 -2.26 23.69 25.32
C ASP A 145 -2.65 23.92 23.85
N THR A 146 -2.57 25.17 23.39
CA THR A 146 -2.79 25.53 21.97
C THR A 146 -1.67 24.96 21.11
N VAL A 147 -0.42 25.16 21.50
CA VAL A 147 0.76 24.65 20.77
C VAL A 147 0.74 23.12 20.69
N LEU A 148 0.42 22.43 21.79
CA LEU A 148 0.34 20.97 21.81
C LEU A 148 -0.78 20.45 20.89
N LYS A 149 -1.92 21.12 20.81
CA LYS A 149 -2.97 20.80 19.83
C LYS A 149 -2.48 20.96 18.39
N ASP A 150 -1.74 22.03 18.09
CA ASP A 150 -1.20 22.26 16.76
C ASP A 150 -0.18 21.19 16.37
N TRP A 151 0.73 20.82 17.28
CA TRP A 151 1.68 19.74 17.06
C TRP A 151 1.00 18.38 16.86
N LEU A 152 -0.09 18.11 17.60
CA LEU A 152 -0.92 16.91 17.41
C LEU A 152 -1.64 16.89 16.06
N SER A 153 -2.15 18.05 15.62
CA SER A 153 -2.78 18.22 14.31
C SER A 153 -1.78 17.91 13.18
N ILE A 154 -0.53 18.38 13.31
CA ILE A 154 0.56 18.06 12.38
C ILE A 154 0.82 16.54 12.35
N CYS A 155 0.91 15.90 13.52
CA CYS A 155 1.09 14.45 13.59
C CYS A 155 -0.07 13.68 12.92
N SER A 156 -1.30 14.11 13.17
CA SER A 156 -2.52 13.47 12.63
C SER A 156 -2.63 13.65 11.12
N SER A 157 -2.33 14.87 10.64
CA SER A 157 -2.27 15.19 9.20
C SER A 157 -1.21 14.37 8.49
N ARG A 158 -0.01 14.21 9.08
CA ARG A 158 1.05 13.39 8.48
C ARG A 158 0.67 11.91 8.42
N VAL A 159 0.05 11.35 9.47
CA VAL A 159 -0.48 9.97 9.43
C VAL A 159 -1.51 9.80 8.32
N TYR A 160 -2.39 10.79 8.17
CA TYR A 160 -3.37 10.82 7.11
C TYR A 160 -2.70 10.92 5.71
N CYS A 161 -1.71 11.78 5.53
CA CYS A 161 -0.94 11.92 4.28
C CYS A 161 -0.10 10.67 3.95
N LEU A 162 0.47 10.00 4.95
CA LEU A 162 1.22 8.75 4.79
C LEU A 162 0.31 7.55 4.47
N THR A 163 -0.95 7.59 4.89
CA THR A 163 -1.96 6.57 4.57
C THR A 163 -2.70 6.84 3.26
N HIS A 164 -2.80 8.11 2.82
CA HIS A 164 -3.67 8.53 1.71
C HIS A 164 -2.98 9.31 0.58
N GLY A 165 -1.64 9.38 0.57
CA GLY A 165 -0.86 10.05 -0.48
C GLY A 165 -0.99 11.58 -0.43
N GLU A 166 0.03 12.24 0.10
CA GLU A 166 0.10 13.71 0.28
C GLU A 166 -0.24 14.50 -1.00
N ALA A 167 0.23 14.02 -2.17
CA ALA A 167 -0.07 14.60 -3.47
C ALA A 167 -1.55 14.52 -3.88
N ILE A 168 -2.25 13.45 -3.51
CA ILE A 168 -3.68 13.23 -3.83
C ILE A 168 -4.57 14.12 -2.97
N LEU A 169 -4.15 14.39 -1.72
CA LEU A 169 -4.88 15.23 -0.78
C LEU A 169 -4.70 16.71 -1.08
N GLU A 170 -3.47 17.15 -1.36
CA GLU A 170 -3.19 18.53 -1.78
C GLU A 170 -3.96 18.87 -3.07
N GLU A 171 -3.90 18.01 -4.07
CA GLU A 171 -4.62 18.21 -5.33
C GLU A 171 -6.14 18.29 -5.14
N ASN A 172 -6.71 17.35 -4.38
CA ASN A 172 -8.14 17.39 -4.07
C ASN A 172 -8.50 18.71 -3.36
N SER A 173 -7.69 19.18 -2.42
CA SER A 173 -7.95 20.42 -1.68
C SER A 173 -7.85 21.70 -2.54
N GLU A 174 -6.89 21.75 -3.48
CA GLU A 174 -6.74 22.87 -4.42
C GLU A 174 -7.89 22.93 -5.41
N PHE A 175 -8.24 21.78 -6.01
CA PHE A 175 -9.38 21.67 -6.93
C PHE A 175 -10.68 22.08 -6.24
N LYS A 176 -10.90 21.64 -4.99
CA LYS A 176 -12.07 22.03 -4.16
C LYS A 176 -12.13 23.53 -3.88
N SER A 177 -10.99 24.13 -3.56
CA SER A 177 -10.90 25.58 -3.32
C SER A 177 -11.23 26.37 -4.60
N TYR A 178 -10.90 25.84 -5.77
CA TYR A 178 -11.28 26.43 -7.05
C TYR A 178 -12.79 26.30 -7.33
N LEU A 179 -13.38 25.13 -7.10
CA LEU A 179 -14.82 24.87 -7.30
C LEU A 179 -15.71 25.76 -6.43
N LEU A 180 -15.36 25.95 -5.16
CA LEU A 180 -16.13 26.75 -4.21
C LEU A 180 -16.13 28.25 -4.53
N ASN A 181 -15.07 28.73 -5.19
CA ASN A 181 -14.90 30.14 -5.57
C ASN A 181 -15.38 30.44 -6.99
N MET A 182 -15.91 29.45 -7.70
CA MET A 182 -16.32 29.60 -9.08
C MET A 182 -17.67 30.36 -9.16
N PRO A 183 -17.78 31.46 -9.93
CA PRO A 183 -19.06 32.14 -10.14
C PRO A 183 -20.07 31.19 -10.77
N LYS A 184 -21.37 31.37 -10.47
CA LYS A 184 -22.49 30.57 -11.03
C LYS A 184 -22.26 30.33 -12.52
N MET A 185 -22.00 29.07 -12.89
CA MET A 185 -21.53 28.70 -14.22
C MET A 185 -22.53 29.08 -15.32
N ALA A 186 -22.07 29.86 -16.29
CA ALA A 186 -22.58 29.74 -17.65
C ALA A 186 -21.93 28.49 -18.27
N THR A 187 -22.73 27.50 -18.65
CA THR A 187 -22.26 26.28 -19.33
C THR A 187 -22.58 26.38 -20.82
N ASP A 188 -21.65 25.92 -21.67
CA ASP A 188 -21.86 25.77 -23.12
C ASP A 188 -22.35 24.36 -23.51
N LEU A 189 -22.52 23.46 -22.53
CA LEU A 189 -23.03 22.10 -22.76
C LEU A 189 -24.52 22.13 -23.11
N ARG A 190 -24.92 21.36 -24.14
CA ARG A 190 -26.33 21.18 -24.49
C ARG A 190 -27.00 20.20 -23.51
N PRO A 191 -28.33 20.21 -23.39
CA PRO A 191 -29.05 19.24 -22.55
C PRO A 191 -28.74 17.78 -22.88
N CYS A 192 -28.56 17.43 -24.15
CA CYS A 192 -28.15 16.07 -24.56
C CYS A 192 -26.73 15.72 -24.08
N ASP A 193 -25.79 16.65 -24.18
CA ASP A 193 -24.42 16.47 -23.68
C ASP A 193 -24.44 16.21 -22.16
N ILE A 194 -25.22 16.98 -21.42
CA ILE A 194 -25.40 16.80 -19.97
C ILE A 194 -26.00 15.43 -19.65
N GLN A 195 -26.99 14.99 -20.42
CA GLN A 195 -27.62 13.68 -20.23
C GLN A 195 -26.63 12.53 -20.48
N GLU A 196 -25.80 12.62 -21.52
CA GLU A 196 -24.76 11.63 -21.82
C GLU A 196 -23.74 11.53 -20.67
N ILE A 197 -23.33 12.66 -20.11
CA ILE A 197 -22.44 12.74 -18.94
C ILE A 197 -23.12 12.13 -17.71
N GLN A 198 -24.39 12.45 -17.46
CA GLN A 198 -25.16 11.88 -16.34
C GLN A 198 -25.26 10.35 -16.46
N ASN A 199 -25.60 9.84 -17.64
CA ASN A 199 -25.68 8.40 -17.89
C ASN A 199 -24.35 7.70 -17.61
N PHE A 200 -23.23 8.28 -18.08
CA PHE A 200 -21.91 7.76 -17.76
C PHE A 200 -21.64 7.76 -16.24
N MET A 201 -21.95 8.87 -15.56
CA MET A 201 -21.70 9.01 -14.13
C MET A 201 -22.52 8.04 -13.29
N ASP A 202 -23.77 7.82 -13.68
CA ASP A 202 -24.66 6.85 -13.05
C ASP A 202 -24.17 5.42 -13.28
N ALA A 203 -23.75 5.08 -14.50
CA ALA A 203 -23.19 3.76 -14.81
C ALA A 203 -21.87 3.51 -14.04
N TYR A 204 -20.93 4.46 -14.09
CA TYR A 204 -19.63 4.34 -13.45
C TYR A 204 -19.71 4.29 -11.92
N ASN A 205 -20.45 5.22 -11.30
CA ASN A 205 -20.65 5.17 -9.84
C ASN A 205 -21.51 3.96 -9.44
N GLY A 206 -22.47 3.56 -10.27
CA GLY A 206 -23.28 2.35 -10.06
C GLY A 206 -22.40 1.11 -9.95
N LEU A 207 -21.45 0.91 -10.87
CA LEU A 207 -20.47 -0.17 -10.82
C LEU A 207 -19.61 -0.11 -9.54
N LEU A 208 -19.14 1.08 -9.15
CA LEU A 208 -18.36 1.27 -7.92
C LEU A 208 -19.18 1.13 -6.63
N GLU A 209 -20.50 1.21 -6.68
CA GLU A 209 -21.40 1.06 -5.52
C GLU A 209 -21.96 -0.36 -5.41
N SER A 210 -21.90 -1.14 -6.48
CA SER A 210 -22.36 -2.53 -6.58
C SER A 210 -21.20 -3.49 -6.82
N ASP A 211 -21.01 -3.94 -8.05
CA ASP A 211 -20.12 -5.03 -8.46
C ASP A 211 -18.66 -4.81 -8.04
N PHE A 212 -18.21 -3.55 -8.06
CA PHE A 212 -16.83 -3.15 -7.77
C PHE A 212 -16.74 -2.31 -6.49
N ARG A 213 -17.68 -2.49 -5.55
CA ARG A 213 -17.68 -1.80 -4.25
C ARG A 213 -16.37 -1.97 -3.49
N TYR A 214 -15.79 -3.16 -3.56
CA TYR A 214 -14.51 -3.40 -2.90
C TYR A 214 -13.37 -2.56 -3.52
N ILE A 215 -13.30 -2.47 -4.85
CA ILE A 215 -12.33 -1.60 -5.55
C ILE A 215 -12.48 -0.15 -5.11
N LYS A 216 -13.73 0.36 -5.02
CA LYS A 216 -14.00 1.70 -4.49
C LYS A 216 -13.43 1.87 -3.08
N SER A 217 -13.67 0.90 -2.19
CA SER A 217 -13.22 0.99 -0.80
C SER A 217 -11.70 1.01 -0.64
N VAL A 218 -10.97 0.31 -1.52
CA VAL A 218 -9.51 0.18 -1.47
C VAL A 218 -8.81 1.35 -2.18
N LEU A 219 -9.32 1.79 -3.32
CA LEU A 219 -8.70 2.87 -4.11
C LEU A 219 -9.16 4.25 -3.65
N PHE A 220 -10.41 4.38 -3.20
CA PHE A 220 -11.08 5.66 -2.92
C PHE A 220 -11.73 5.64 -1.52
N PRO A 221 -10.93 5.51 -0.44
CA PRO A 221 -11.47 5.50 0.92
C PRO A 221 -12.15 6.83 1.25
N ASN A 222 -13.23 6.78 2.04
CA ASN A 222 -14.05 7.92 2.46
C ASN A 222 -14.76 8.70 1.31
N VAL A 223 -14.84 8.10 0.11
CA VAL A 223 -15.50 8.72 -1.04
C VAL A 223 -16.98 8.33 -1.09
N TRP A 224 -17.85 9.34 -1.09
CA TRP A 224 -19.27 9.14 -1.36
C TRP A 224 -19.49 8.81 -2.83
N LYS A 225 -19.02 9.69 -3.73
CA LYS A 225 -19.12 9.50 -5.19
C LYS A 225 -17.88 10.04 -5.89
N ARG A 226 -17.61 9.51 -7.07
CA ARG A 226 -16.67 10.10 -8.02
C ARG A 226 -17.40 11.18 -8.82
N GLY A 227 -16.83 12.37 -8.86
CA GLY A 227 -17.28 13.51 -9.66
C GLY A 227 -16.53 13.60 -11.00
N ILE A 228 -17.06 14.35 -11.95
CA ILE A 228 -16.45 14.61 -13.27
C ILE A 228 -16.32 16.11 -13.54
N ALA A 229 -15.12 16.52 -13.94
CA ALA A 229 -14.76 17.87 -14.29
C ALA A 229 -14.42 17.95 -15.79
N ILE A 230 -15.20 18.70 -16.56
CA ILE A 230 -15.18 18.66 -18.03
C ILE A 230 -14.56 19.93 -18.60
N TYR A 231 -13.41 19.82 -19.25
CA TYR A 231 -12.68 20.93 -19.88
C TYR A 231 -13.11 21.11 -21.33
N THR A 232 -13.22 20.02 -22.08
CA THR A 232 -13.62 20.01 -23.50
C THR A 232 -14.65 18.91 -23.75
N TYR A 233 -15.74 19.25 -24.46
CA TYR A 233 -16.79 18.30 -24.83
C TYR A 233 -17.39 18.67 -26.19
N SER A 234 -17.09 17.90 -27.22
CA SER A 234 -17.64 18.02 -28.58
C SER A 234 -17.84 16.64 -29.20
N ASP A 235 -18.40 16.57 -30.41
CA ASP A 235 -18.63 15.28 -31.09
C ASP A 235 -17.33 14.52 -31.40
N SER A 236 -16.19 15.20 -31.50
CA SER A 236 -14.88 14.62 -31.84
C SER A 236 -13.79 14.87 -30.81
N SER A 237 -14.12 15.45 -29.65
CA SER A 237 -13.13 15.73 -28.60
C SER A 237 -13.74 15.63 -27.22
N LEU A 238 -12.97 15.05 -26.31
CA LEU A 238 -13.32 14.87 -24.92
C LEU A 238 -12.10 15.10 -24.04
N GLU A 239 -12.25 15.97 -23.05
CA GLU A 239 -11.24 16.24 -22.04
C GLU A 239 -11.89 16.43 -20.69
N TYR A 240 -11.55 15.55 -19.75
CA TYR A 240 -12.11 15.57 -18.41
C TYR A 240 -11.16 14.93 -17.38
N SER A 241 -11.38 15.27 -16.12
CA SER A 241 -10.79 14.59 -14.98
C SER A 241 -11.89 14.06 -14.04
N LEU A 242 -11.62 12.94 -13.38
CA LEU A 242 -12.43 12.45 -12.27
C LEU A 242 -11.85 12.96 -10.95
N TYR A 243 -12.72 13.24 -9.98
CA TYR A 243 -12.31 13.69 -8.64
C TYR A 243 -13.17 13.05 -7.54
N ASN A 244 -12.71 13.14 -6.31
CA ASN A 244 -13.40 12.58 -5.15
C ASN A 244 -14.39 13.57 -4.53
N VAL A 245 -15.63 13.14 -4.36
CA VAL A 245 -16.61 13.79 -3.47
C VAL A 245 -16.69 12.95 -2.19
N ASN A 246 -16.16 13.47 -1.10
CA ASN A 246 -16.07 12.73 0.16
C ASN A 246 -17.40 12.72 0.90
N VAL A 247 -17.55 11.78 1.85
CA VAL A 247 -18.73 11.75 2.73
C VAL A 247 -18.80 13.04 3.55
N GLY A 248 -19.97 13.69 3.55
CA GLY A 248 -20.20 14.95 4.27
C GLY A 248 -19.76 16.20 3.51
N GLU A 249 -19.28 16.06 2.27
CA GLU A 249 -18.82 17.16 1.43
C GLU A 249 -19.92 17.71 0.52
N LEU A 250 -20.03 19.05 0.44
CA LEU A 250 -21.00 19.74 -0.41
C LEU A 250 -20.35 20.23 -1.71
N VAL A 251 -20.05 19.30 -2.60
CA VAL A 251 -19.46 19.59 -3.93
C VAL A 251 -20.35 18.98 -5.03
N ALA A 252 -20.56 19.73 -6.12
CA ALA A 252 -21.34 19.25 -7.26
C ALA A 252 -20.63 18.05 -7.92
N PRO A 253 -21.33 16.97 -8.32
CA PRO A 253 -20.70 15.81 -8.97
C PRO A 253 -20.34 16.01 -10.46
N ILE A 254 -20.94 16.99 -11.12
CA ILE A 254 -20.68 17.31 -12.53
C ILE A 254 -20.36 18.80 -12.61
N VAL A 255 -19.19 19.12 -13.17
CA VAL A 255 -18.65 20.46 -13.21
C VAL A 255 -18.11 20.76 -14.61
N LYS A 256 -18.49 21.90 -15.18
CA LYS A 256 -17.90 22.41 -16.44
C LYS A 256 -16.72 23.33 -16.11
N MET A 257 -15.51 22.88 -16.41
CA MET A 257 -14.31 23.69 -16.19
C MET A 257 -14.11 24.68 -17.36
N PRO A 258 -13.39 25.80 -17.14
CA PRO A 258 -12.98 26.66 -18.23
C PRO A 258 -12.16 25.86 -19.25
N LYS A 259 -12.22 26.24 -20.53
CA LYS A 259 -11.41 25.60 -21.57
C LYS A 259 -9.93 25.88 -21.29
N CYS A 260 -9.24 24.87 -20.78
CA CYS A 260 -7.79 24.79 -20.65
C CYS A 260 -7.38 23.34 -20.92
N SER A 261 -6.16 23.13 -21.40
CA SER A 261 -5.65 21.77 -21.59
C SER A 261 -5.36 21.15 -20.22
N ILE A 262 -5.71 19.89 -20.03
CA ILE A 262 -5.44 19.12 -18.82
C ILE A 262 -3.94 19.03 -18.52
N PHE A 263 -3.10 19.21 -19.55
CA PHE A 263 -1.63 19.27 -19.43
C PHE A 263 -1.11 20.64 -19.00
N GLU A 264 -1.91 21.69 -19.11
CA GLU A 264 -1.59 23.04 -18.61
C GLU A 264 -1.93 23.19 -17.12
N ILE A 265 -2.63 22.20 -16.57
CA ILE A 265 -3.06 22.18 -15.17
C ILE A 265 -1.98 21.45 -14.35
N LYS A 266 -1.51 22.09 -13.26
CA LYS A 266 -0.58 21.49 -12.29
C LYS A 266 -1.26 20.47 -11.36
N HIS A 267 -2.09 19.57 -11.88
CA HIS A 267 -2.83 18.60 -11.07
C HIS A 267 -2.45 17.16 -11.46
N ASN A 268 -2.26 16.29 -10.46
CA ASN A 268 -1.95 14.87 -10.64
C ASN A 268 -3.24 14.02 -10.69
N HIS A 269 -4.07 14.26 -11.70
CA HIS A 269 -5.38 13.62 -11.79
C HIS A 269 -5.34 12.10 -11.55
N ASP A 270 -6.02 11.64 -10.49
CA ASP A 270 -6.19 10.22 -10.18
C ASP A 270 -6.79 9.44 -11.36
N TYR A 271 -7.62 10.11 -12.17
CA TYR A 271 -7.87 9.72 -13.55
C TYR A 271 -8.16 10.95 -14.42
N ALA A 272 -7.42 11.07 -15.52
CA ALA A 272 -7.60 12.07 -16.57
C ALA A 272 -7.72 11.37 -17.93
N SER A 273 -8.61 11.88 -18.77
CA SER A 273 -8.71 11.43 -20.16
C SER A 273 -8.71 12.62 -21.10
N PHE A 274 -7.98 12.46 -22.19
CA PHE A 274 -7.79 13.47 -23.20
C PHE A 274 -7.86 12.84 -24.59
N SER A 275 -8.77 13.34 -25.43
CA SER A 275 -8.89 12.95 -26.82
C SER A 275 -9.29 14.14 -27.69
N TYR A 276 -8.58 14.32 -28.80
CA TYR A 276 -8.91 15.26 -29.87
C TYR A 276 -9.49 14.59 -31.12
N ALA A 277 -9.71 13.28 -31.08
CA ALA A 277 -10.19 12.52 -32.24
C ALA A 277 -11.52 11.80 -32.00
N GLU A 278 -11.88 11.54 -30.73
CA GLU A 278 -13.06 10.76 -30.35
C GLU A 278 -13.66 11.27 -29.04
N ASN A 279 -14.98 11.16 -28.90
CA ASN A 279 -15.68 11.38 -27.64
C ASN A 279 -16.39 10.09 -27.22
N LYS A 280 -15.67 9.24 -26.49
CA LYS A 280 -16.18 7.94 -26.02
C LYS A 280 -17.38 8.05 -25.08
N LEU A 281 -17.53 9.18 -24.38
CA LEU A 281 -18.73 9.45 -23.58
C LEU A 281 -19.97 9.63 -24.46
N LYS A 282 -19.83 10.24 -25.64
CA LYS A 282 -20.93 10.37 -26.61
C LYS A 282 -21.26 9.06 -27.31
N GLU A 283 -20.23 8.30 -27.69
CA GLU A 283 -20.41 7.06 -28.44
C GLU A 283 -21.17 6.00 -27.64
N ASN A 284 -20.69 5.71 -26.43
CA ASN A 284 -21.36 4.76 -25.53
C ASN A 284 -20.96 5.01 -24.07
N PRO A 285 -21.73 5.83 -23.32
CA PRO A 285 -21.46 6.14 -21.92
C PRO A 285 -21.24 4.90 -21.04
N ASN A 286 -22.06 3.86 -21.26
CA ASN A 286 -22.05 2.65 -20.43
C ASN A 286 -20.80 1.80 -20.70
N LEU A 287 -20.49 1.52 -21.97
CA LEU A 287 -19.29 0.75 -22.33
C LEU A 287 -18.00 1.48 -21.91
N TYR A 288 -17.99 2.82 -22.05
CA TYR A 288 -16.86 3.61 -21.59
C TYR A 288 -16.70 3.58 -20.07
N SER A 289 -17.78 3.52 -19.28
CA SER A 289 -17.69 3.34 -17.83
C SER A 289 -16.98 2.03 -17.44
N ILE A 290 -17.29 0.92 -18.14
CA ILE A 290 -16.63 -0.38 -17.93
C ILE A 290 -15.13 -0.28 -18.23
N SER A 291 -14.74 0.47 -19.28
CA SER A 291 -13.32 0.67 -19.62
C SER A 291 -12.51 1.35 -18.52
N ILE A 292 -13.13 2.29 -17.79
CA ILE A 292 -12.47 2.99 -16.69
C ILE A 292 -12.37 2.09 -15.47
N ILE A 293 -13.42 1.30 -15.19
CA ILE A 293 -13.38 0.28 -14.14
C ILE A 293 -12.27 -0.74 -14.41
N LYS A 294 -12.11 -1.20 -15.65
CA LYS A 294 -11.00 -2.09 -16.05
C LYS A 294 -9.64 -1.51 -15.66
N LYS A 295 -9.39 -0.22 -15.98
CA LYS A 295 -8.15 0.46 -15.60
C LYS A 295 -7.95 0.52 -14.08
N HIS A 296 -9.02 0.77 -13.31
CA HIS A 296 -8.92 0.76 -11.85
C HIS A 296 -8.63 -0.63 -11.29
N VAL A 297 -9.21 -1.68 -11.87
CA VAL A 297 -8.90 -3.07 -11.50
C VAL A 297 -7.46 -3.42 -11.87
N GLU A 298 -6.98 -3.03 -13.05
CA GLU A 298 -5.58 -3.21 -13.46
C GLU A 298 -4.61 -2.51 -12.49
N ASP A 299 -4.90 -1.27 -12.10
CA ASP A 299 -4.11 -0.52 -11.12
C ASP A 299 -4.14 -1.17 -9.73
N PHE A 300 -5.30 -1.67 -9.32
CA PHE A 300 -5.47 -2.40 -8.07
C PHE A 300 -4.60 -3.66 -8.03
N ILE A 301 -4.64 -4.48 -9.08
CA ILE A 301 -3.84 -5.70 -9.23
C ILE A 301 -2.35 -5.35 -9.27
N LYS A 302 -1.96 -4.35 -10.06
CA LYS A 302 -0.57 -3.93 -10.22
C LYS A 302 0.06 -3.43 -8.92
N LYS A 303 -0.72 -2.74 -8.10
CA LYS A 303 -0.24 -2.21 -6.81
C LYS A 303 -0.14 -3.27 -5.71
N GLN A 304 -0.67 -4.49 -5.93
CA GLN A 304 -0.60 -5.65 -5.04
C GLN A 304 -0.86 -5.30 -3.55
N ARG A 305 -1.92 -4.53 -3.30
CA ARG A 305 -2.16 -3.90 -1.98
C ARG A 305 -2.77 -4.83 -0.94
N ILE A 306 -3.19 -6.03 -1.32
CA ILE A 306 -3.96 -6.94 -0.47
C ILE A 306 -3.23 -8.26 -0.26
N ILE A 307 -3.40 -8.77 0.94
CA ILE A 307 -3.03 -10.12 1.32
C ILE A 307 -4.31 -10.78 1.83
N PRO A 308 -4.75 -11.89 1.21
CA PRO A 308 -5.87 -12.67 1.74
C PRO A 308 -5.62 -13.05 3.20
N LEU A 309 -6.62 -12.82 4.06
CA LEU A 309 -6.60 -13.24 5.46
C LEU A 309 -6.86 -14.75 5.57
N ASP A 310 -5.97 -15.55 4.97
CA ASP A 310 -5.98 -17.00 5.01
C ASP A 310 -4.73 -17.50 5.74
N GLU A 311 -4.89 -18.48 6.63
CA GLU A 311 -3.83 -18.98 7.50
C GLU A 311 -2.58 -19.41 6.72
N SER A 312 -2.76 -20.18 5.64
CA SER A 312 -1.64 -20.69 4.85
C SER A 312 -0.91 -19.57 4.09
N PHE A 313 -1.65 -18.56 3.63
CA PHE A 313 -1.09 -17.37 3.00
C PHE A 313 -0.26 -16.55 3.97
N LEU A 314 -0.79 -16.30 5.17
CA LEU A 314 -0.10 -15.49 6.18
C LEU A 314 1.17 -16.20 6.65
N VAL A 315 1.13 -17.51 6.85
CA VAL A 315 2.31 -18.33 7.21
C VAL A 315 3.41 -18.19 6.15
N GLU A 316 3.10 -18.40 4.87
CA GLU A 316 4.07 -18.22 3.78
C GLU A 316 4.58 -16.78 3.72
N TYR A 317 3.67 -15.81 3.70
CA TYR A 317 4.00 -14.40 3.56
C TYR A 317 4.97 -13.94 4.63
N ILE A 318 4.71 -14.30 5.90
CA ILE A 318 5.58 -13.93 7.02
C ILE A 318 6.95 -14.60 6.87
N HIS A 319 6.99 -15.90 6.53
CA HIS A 319 8.25 -16.62 6.33
C HIS A 319 9.12 -15.96 5.27
N GLU A 320 8.55 -15.72 4.09
CA GLU A 320 9.26 -15.14 2.96
C GLU A 320 9.65 -13.69 3.21
N PHE A 321 8.76 -12.90 3.84
CA PHE A 321 9.03 -11.52 4.19
C PHE A 321 10.20 -11.41 5.16
N ILE A 322 10.19 -12.20 6.23
CA ILE A 322 11.27 -12.21 7.22
C ILE A 322 12.56 -12.73 6.60
N GLU A 323 12.53 -13.81 5.81
CA GLU A 323 13.71 -14.35 5.15
C GLU A 323 14.33 -13.35 4.16
N ALA A 324 13.52 -12.60 3.43
CA ALA A 324 14.00 -11.58 2.50
C ALA A 324 14.54 -10.33 3.22
N ASN A 325 13.99 -9.98 4.39
CA ASN A 325 14.22 -8.68 5.03
C ASN A 325 14.89 -8.74 6.41
N TRP A 326 15.30 -9.91 6.92
CA TRP A 326 15.79 -10.06 8.30
C TRP A 326 16.89 -9.06 8.69
N ARG A 327 17.81 -8.75 7.76
CA ARG A 327 18.87 -7.75 7.98
C ARG A 327 18.32 -6.36 8.21
N HIS A 328 17.35 -5.94 7.39
CA HIS A 328 16.70 -4.64 7.48
C HIS A 328 15.77 -4.53 8.68
N LEU A 329 15.19 -5.66 9.11
CA LEU A 329 14.35 -5.75 10.31
C LEU A 329 15.18 -5.84 11.61
N HIS A 330 16.52 -5.87 11.51
CA HIS A 330 17.44 -6.12 12.64
C HIS A 330 17.13 -7.40 13.41
N LEU A 331 16.61 -8.39 12.70
CA LEU A 331 16.36 -9.72 13.22
C LEU A 331 17.66 -10.53 13.15
N LYS A 332 17.84 -11.48 14.06
CA LYS A 332 18.87 -12.52 13.86
C LYS A 332 18.33 -13.51 12.83
N LYS A 333 19.21 -14.20 12.11
CA LYS A 333 18.75 -15.32 11.27
C LYS A 333 18.19 -16.40 12.20
N TYR A 334 16.86 -16.49 12.27
CA TYR A 334 16.19 -17.44 13.13
C TYR A 334 16.17 -18.83 12.51
N SER A 335 16.35 -19.86 13.33
CA SER A 335 16.03 -21.25 12.96
C SER A 335 14.52 -21.52 13.02
N GLU A 336 13.80 -20.83 13.91
CA GLU A 336 12.35 -20.91 14.08
C GLU A 336 11.75 -19.52 14.34
N LEU A 337 10.62 -19.22 13.70
CA LEU A 337 9.92 -17.95 13.84
C LEU A 337 8.93 -18.04 15.01
N ASN A 338 9.38 -17.67 16.21
CA ASN A 338 8.51 -17.62 17.39
C ASN A 338 7.60 -16.39 17.34
N VAL A 339 6.28 -16.61 17.37
CA VAL A 339 5.25 -15.57 17.19
C VAL A 339 5.37 -14.49 18.27
N TYR A 340 5.40 -14.89 19.54
CA TYR A 340 5.50 -13.96 20.67
C TYR A 340 6.76 -13.11 20.62
N SER A 341 7.90 -13.73 20.32
CA SER A 341 9.19 -13.03 20.22
C SER A 341 9.22 -12.04 19.07
N LEU A 342 8.59 -12.37 17.94
CA LEU A 342 8.45 -11.45 16.81
C LEU A 342 7.55 -10.27 17.15
N ILE A 343 6.39 -10.50 17.76
CA ILE A 343 5.49 -9.42 18.22
C ILE A 343 6.24 -8.48 19.17
N GLN A 344 6.93 -9.03 20.18
CA GLN A 344 7.72 -8.24 21.12
C GLN A 344 8.84 -7.45 20.43
N HIS A 345 9.53 -8.06 19.45
CA HIS A 345 10.56 -7.38 18.67
C HIS A 345 9.97 -6.20 17.90
N PHE A 346 8.89 -6.41 17.15
CA PHE A 346 8.23 -5.35 16.39
C PHE A 346 7.69 -4.24 17.28
N GLN A 347 7.05 -4.57 18.41
CA GLN A 347 6.57 -3.57 19.37
C GLN A 347 7.71 -2.82 20.05
N SER A 348 8.81 -3.50 20.39
CA SER A 348 9.98 -2.84 21.00
C SER A 348 10.70 -1.93 20.01
N LYS A 349 10.83 -2.36 18.75
CA LYS A 349 11.52 -1.61 17.69
C LYS A 349 10.66 -0.48 17.15
N TYR A 350 9.34 -0.69 17.10
CA TYR A 350 8.33 0.22 16.58
C TYR A 350 7.18 0.35 17.59
N PRO A 351 7.33 1.16 18.65
CA PRO A 351 6.37 1.26 19.78
C PRO A 351 4.94 1.68 19.43
N TYR A 352 4.70 2.12 18.19
CA TYR A 352 3.40 2.57 17.70
C TYR A 352 2.92 1.80 16.47
N ILE A 353 3.50 0.63 16.18
CA ILE A 353 3.14 -0.18 15.01
C ILE A 353 1.65 -0.57 14.98
N ASP A 354 1.01 -0.67 16.15
CA ASP A 354 -0.43 -0.90 16.31
C ASP A 354 -1.32 0.31 15.95
N LYS A 355 -0.74 1.51 15.81
CA LYS A 355 -1.50 2.78 15.71
C LYS A 355 -1.16 3.59 14.47
N MET A 356 0.03 3.45 13.92
CA MET A 356 0.53 4.27 12.82
C MET A 356 1.26 3.40 11.79
N PRO A 357 1.16 3.71 10.48
CA PRO A 357 1.95 3.03 9.47
C PRO A 357 3.44 3.25 9.69
N VAL A 358 4.18 2.16 9.66
CA VAL A 358 5.63 2.04 9.75
C VAL A 358 6.12 1.49 8.42
N HIS A 359 7.00 2.24 7.78
CA HIS A 359 7.71 1.74 6.60
C HIS A 359 9.21 1.95 6.74
N LEU A 360 9.98 1.05 6.14
CA LEU A 360 11.43 1.13 6.08
C LEU A 360 11.83 1.47 4.65
N VAL A 361 12.70 2.45 4.47
CA VAL A 361 13.27 2.75 3.15
C VAL A 361 14.52 1.89 2.96
N SER A 362 14.52 1.02 1.96
CA SER A 362 15.68 0.21 1.59
C SER A 362 15.85 0.18 0.07
N GLY A 363 17.01 0.64 -0.42
CA GLY A 363 17.34 0.63 -1.84
C GLY A 363 16.35 1.39 -2.74
N GLY A 364 15.78 2.49 -2.24
CA GLY A 364 14.77 3.28 -2.97
C GLY A 364 13.36 2.68 -2.98
N LYS A 365 13.11 1.61 -2.22
CA LYS A 365 11.77 1.02 -2.04
C LYS A 365 11.32 1.13 -0.59
N SER A 366 10.04 1.43 -0.39
CA SER A 366 9.40 1.43 0.93
C SER A 366 8.89 0.04 1.28
N LEU A 367 9.32 -0.50 2.41
CA LEU A 367 8.90 -1.77 2.98
C LEU A 367 7.88 -1.49 4.09
N TYR A 368 6.62 -1.88 3.90
CA TYR A 368 5.55 -1.67 4.88
C TYR A 368 5.60 -2.74 5.98
N VAL A 369 5.89 -2.33 7.20
CA VAL A 369 6.14 -3.25 8.33
C VAL A 369 4.84 -3.65 9.04
N ASN A 370 3.80 -2.80 9.01
CA ASN A 370 2.51 -3.13 9.64
C ASN A 370 1.90 -4.38 9.03
N THR A 371 1.99 -4.56 7.71
CA THR A 371 1.38 -5.70 7.03
C THR A 371 1.89 -7.05 7.56
N VAL A 372 3.21 -7.20 7.75
CA VAL A 372 3.77 -8.42 8.35
C VAL A 372 3.45 -8.52 9.83
N TYR A 373 3.42 -7.39 10.55
CA TYR A 373 3.10 -7.36 11.97
C TYR A 373 1.66 -7.79 12.24
N ASP A 374 0.70 -7.24 11.50
CA ASP A 374 -0.74 -7.55 11.60
C ASP A 374 -0.98 -9.02 11.25
N ALA A 375 -0.26 -9.55 10.24
CA ALA A 375 -0.29 -10.98 9.91
C ALA A 375 0.19 -11.86 11.08
N ILE A 376 1.31 -11.50 11.71
CA ILE A 376 1.84 -12.24 12.89
C ILE A 376 0.85 -12.16 14.06
N LYS A 377 0.24 -10.99 14.27
CA LYS A 377 -0.72 -10.76 15.35
C LYS A 377 -1.99 -11.59 15.15
N PHE A 378 -2.50 -11.63 13.92
CA PHE A 378 -3.60 -12.51 13.53
C PHE A 378 -3.27 -13.99 13.80
N LEU A 379 -2.09 -14.46 13.38
CA LEU A 379 -1.65 -15.83 13.68
C LEU A 379 -1.58 -16.09 15.19
N SER A 380 -1.15 -15.11 15.99
CA SER A 380 -1.16 -15.21 17.45
C SER A 380 -2.57 -15.34 18.03
N GLU A 381 -3.55 -14.61 17.49
CA GLU A 381 -4.94 -14.61 17.94
C GLU A 381 -5.63 -15.95 17.67
N ILE A 382 -5.30 -16.60 16.55
CA ILE A 382 -5.80 -17.94 16.21
C ILE A 382 -5.03 -19.07 16.91
N GLY A 383 -3.96 -18.76 17.66
CA GLY A 383 -3.28 -19.68 18.57
C GLY A 383 -1.89 -20.17 18.15
N TYR A 384 -1.26 -19.59 17.13
CA TYR A 384 0.10 -19.96 16.73
C TYR A 384 1.13 -19.50 17.77
N THR A 385 2.02 -20.41 18.15
CA THR A 385 3.19 -20.10 19.00
C THR A 385 4.48 -20.00 18.20
N THR A 386 4.57 -20.77 17.12
CA THR A 386 5.64 -20.74 16.12
C THR A 386 5.02 -20.73 14.73
N ILE A 387 5.68 -20.04 13.79
CA ILE A 387 5.30 -20.03 12.38
C ILE A 387 6.11 -21.14 11.70
N PRO A 388 5.47 -22.19 11.17
CA PRO A 388 6.16 -23.30 10.52
C PRO A 388 6.48 -22.95 9.07
N TYR A 389 7.64 -23.39 8.57
CA TYR A 389 7.95 -23.26 7.16
C TYR A 389 6.95 -24.09 6.35
N PRO A 390 6.21 -23.50 5.38
CA PRO A 390 5.06 -24.15 4.76
C PRO A 390 5.46 -25.19 3.70
N TYR A 391 6.75 -25.35 3.40
CA TYR A 391 7.21 -26.18 2.29
C TYR A 391 8.16 -27.31 2.70
N PRO A 392 8.25 -28.36 1.87
CA PRO A 392 9.33 -29.34 1.99
C PRO A 392 10.70 -28.67 2.01
N ALA A 393 11.62 -29.24 2.80
CA ALA A 393 12.99 -28.74 2.84
C ALA A 393 13.64 -28.84 1.45
N LYS A 394 14.35 -27.77 1.06
CA LYS A 394 15.17 -27.77 -0.16
C LYS A 394 16.31 -28.78 0.00
N GLY A 395 16.44 -29.67 -0.97
CA GLY A 395 17.56 -30.59 -1.09
C GLY A 395 18.73 -29.99 -1.88
N SER A 396 19.70 -30.84 -2.20
CA SER A 396 20.83 -30.55 -3.08
C SER A 396 21.01 -31.72 -4.03
N TYR A 397 20.27 -31.70 -5.13
CA TYR A 397 20.22 -32.76 -6.14
C TYR A 397 21.09 -32.46 -7.38
N GLY A 398 21.64 -31.25 -7.46
CA GLY A 398 22.58 -30.84 -8.50
C GLY A 398 23.10 -29.42 -8.29
N ASN A 399 23.87 -28.91 -9.26
CA ASN A 399 24.60 -27.63 -9.16
C ASN A 399 24.41 -26.73 -10.40
N THR A 400 23.36 -26.96 -11.18
CA THR A 400 23.08 -26.20 -12.41
C THR A 400 22.40 -24.85 -12.14
N GLY A 401 21.88 -24.64 -10.93
CA GLY A 401 21.06 -23.49 -10.54
C GLY A 401 19.58 -23.64 -10.95
N MET A 402 19.17 -24.82 -11.43
CA MET A 402 17.84 -25.09 -11.97
C MET A 402 16.91 -25.72 -10.93
N VAL A 403 15.63 -25.80 -11.27
CA VAL A 403 14.54 -26.23 -10.38
C VAL A 403 14.81 -27.57 -9.67
N TYR A 404 15.28 -28.54 -10.44
CA TYR A 404 15.57 -29.90 -9.99
C TYR A 404 16.80 -30.02 -9.12
N ASP A 405 17.61 -28.98 -9.00
CA ASP A 405 18.74 -29.00 -8.07
C ASP A 405 18.27 -28.90 -6.61
N PHE A 406 17.05 -28.40 -6.37
CA PHE A 406 16.54 -28.10 -5.03
C PHE A 406 15.36 -28.96 -4.60
N TYR A 407 14.63 -29.58 -5.53
CA TYR A 407 13.49 -30.45 -5.23
C TYR A 407 13.56 -31.76 -6.00
N SER A 408 13.20 -32.85 -5.34
CA SER A 408 12.93 -34.13 -6.00
C SER A 408 11.53 -34.07 -6.63
N PRO A 409 11.17 -35.00 -7.53
CA PRO A 409 9.82 -35.06 -8.09
C PRO A 409 8.72 -35.06 -7.00
N ILE A 410 8.97 -35.79 -5.90
CA ILE A 410 8.04 -35.89 -4.77
C ILE A 410 7.93 -34.54 -4.03
N THR A 411 9.05 -33.92 -3.67
CA THR A 411 9.00 -32.65 -2.91
C THR A 411 8.54 -31.47 -3.77
N ALA A 412 8.76 -31.51 -5.09
CA ALA A 412 8.21 -30.55 -6.04
C ALA A 412 6.68 -30.68 -6.15
N LEU A 413 6.16 -31.91 -6.23
CA LEU A 413 4.73 -32.19 -6.23
C LEU A 413 4.07 -31.76 -4.92
N ASP A 414 4.68 -32.07 -3.78
CA ASP A 414 4.15 -31.70 -2.46
C ASP A 414 4.11 -30.18 -2.29
N LYS A 415 5.18 -29.46 -2.69
CA LYS A 415 5.17 -27.99 -2.70
C LYS A 415 4.05 -27.47 -3.60
N SER A 416 3.92 -28.01 -4.80
CA SER A 416 2.92 -27.58 -5.78
C SER A 416 1.49 -27.79 -5.27
N ARG A 417 1.23 -28.91 -4.59
CA ARG A 417 -0.05 -29.18 -3.92
C ARG A 417 -0.39 -28.09 -2.91
N ILE A 418 0.56 -27.73 -2.05
CA ILE A 418 0.37 -26.71 -1.01
C ILE A 418 0.05 -25.36 -1.66
N VAL A 419 0.86 -24.90 -2.61
CA VAL A 419 0.67 -23.59 -3.27
C VAL A 419 -0.67 -23.52 -3.98
N ILE A 420 -0.94 -24.48 -4.87
CA ILE A 420 -2.10 -24.42 -5.76
C ILE A 420 -3.39 -24.56 -4.97
N LEU A 421 -3.47 -25.53 -4.06
CA LEU A 421 -4.69 -25.78 -3.28
C LEU A 421 -5.03 -24.60 -2.39
N ASN A 422 -4.05 -24.09 -1.65
CA ASN A 422 -4.28 -22.97 -0.74
C ASN A 422 -4.63 -21.71 -1.53
N THR A 423 -3.96 -21.46 -2.65
CA THR A 423 -4.21 -20.28 -3.49
C THR A 423 -5.61 -20.26 -4.10
N ILE A 424 -6.04 -21.36 -4.71
CA ILE A 424 -7.38 -21.43 -5.31
C ILE A 424 -8.47 -21.26 -4.24
N ARG A 425 -8.27 -21.83 -3.04
CA ARG A 425 -9.20 -21.67 -1.91
C ARG A 425 -9.27 -20.23 -1.42
N ALA A 426 -8.13 -19.61 -1.16
CA ALA A 426 -8.07 -18.22 -0.71
C ALA A 426 -8.66 -17.27 -1.76
N TYR A 427 -8.36 -17.50 -3.04
CA TYR A 427 -8.96 -16.79 -4.16
C TYR A 427 -10.49 -16.90 -4.14
N GLN A 428 -11.03 -18.12 -4.05
CA GLN A 428 -12.47 -18.34 -4.05
C GLN A 428 -13.15 -17.64 -2.87
N ASN A 429 -12.57 -17.73 -1.67
CA ASN A 429 -13.09 -17.08 -0.47
C ASN A 429 -13.07 -15.55 -0.61
N PHE A 430 -11.96 -15.01 -1.13
CA PHE A 430 -11.82 -13.58 -1.37
C PHE A 430 -12.84 -13.05 -2.39
N ILE A 431 -13.05 -13.76 -3.50
CA ILE A 431 -14.08 -13.37 -4.49
C ILE A 431 -15.48 -13.42 -3.87
N GLN A 432 -15.79 -14.44 -3.07
CA GLN A 432 -17.09 -14.56 -2.43
C GLN A 432 -17.34 -13.47 -1.37
N SER A 433 -16.31 -13.04 -0.64
CA SER A 433 -16.44 -12.02 0.40
C SER A 433 -16.44 -10.61 -0.17
N GLU A 434 -15.49 -10.31 -1.05
CA GLU A 434 -15.22 -8.94 -1.52
C GLU A 434 -15.95 -8.61 -2.82
N PHE A 435 -16.27 -9.61 -3.65
CA PHE A 435 -16.96 -9.46 -4.92
C PHE A 435 -18.20 -10.37 -5.04
N PRO A 436 -19.13 -10.34 -4.06
CA PRO A 436 -20.24 -11.30 -4.00
C PRO A 436 -21.16 -11.26 -5.23
N LEU A 437 -21.33 -10.08 -5.84
CA LEU A 437 -22.16 -9.91 -7.05
C LEU A 437 -21.49 -10.45 -8.32
N LEU A 438 -20.15 -10.54 -8.32
CA LEU A 438 -19.35 -11.09 -9.42
C LEU A 438 -18.87 -12.52 -9.12
N ALA A 439 -19.37 -13.16 -8.06
CA ALA A 439 -18.83 -14.44 -7.59
C ALA A 439 -18.96 -15.58 -8.61
N ASN A 440 -19.94 -15.49 -9.51
CA ASN A 440 -20.12 -16.45 -10.61
C ASN A 440 -19.17 -16.15 -11.77
N ASP A 441 -19.01 -14.88 -12.14
CA ASP A 441 -18.17 -14.47 -13.26
C ASP A 441 -16.67 -14.62 -12.95
N LEU A 442 -16.31 -14.43 -11.68
CA LEU A 442 -14.96 -14.58 -11.15
C LEU A 442 -14.77 -15.91 -10.42
N ASP A 443 -15.61 -16.92 -10.68
CA ASP A 443 -15.50 -18.24 -10.05
C ASP A 443 -14.17 -18.90 -10.45
N ALA A 444 -13.40 -19.37 -9.47
CA ALA A 444 -12.14 -20.08 -9.71
C ALA A 444 -12.34 -21.32 -10.58
N PHE A 445 -13.54 -21.91 -10.56
CA PHE A 445 -13.90 -23.10 -11.33
C PHE A 445 -14.50 -22.78 -12.70
N TYR A 446 -14.69 -21.51 -13.06
CA TYR A 446 -15.40 -21.09 -14.28
C TYR A 446 -16.79 -21.75 -14.41
N GLY A 447 -17.51 -21.91 -13.30
CA GLY A 447 -18.80 -22.61 -13.25
C GLY A 447 -18.71 -24.13 -13.48
N GLY A 448 -17.51 -24.71 -13.40
CA GLY A 448 -17.26 -26.13 -13.26
C GLY A 448 -17.31 -26.59 -11.80
N ASN A 449 -16.95 -27.85 -11.57
CA ASN A 449 -16.90 -28.42 -10.23
C ASN A 449 -15.71 -29.37 -10.00
N LEU A 450 -14.84 -29.55 -10.98
CA LEU A 450 -13.56 -30.25 -10.82
C LEU A 450 -12.44 -29.47 -11.52
N ILE A 451 -11.36 -29.19 -10.79
CA ILE A 451 -10.09 -28.69 -11.32
C ILE A 451 -9.07 -29.81 -11.22
N SER A 452 -8.47 -30.20 -12.35
CA SER A 452 -7.35 -31.13 -12.38
C SER A 452 -6.08 -30.43 -12.78
N VAL A 453 -5.07 -30.49 -11.90
CA VAL A 453 -3.71 -30.05 -12.20
C VAL A 453 -2.81 -31.29 -12.28
N LEU A 454 -2.26 -31.52 -13.48
CA LEU A 454 -1.31 -32.59 -13.73
C LEU A 454 0.09 -31.98 -13.80
N VAL A 455 0.97 -32.46 -12.94
CA VAL A 455 2.35 -32.02 -12.83
C VAL A 455 3.23 -32.99 -13.61
N ASP A 456 3.87 -32.51 -14.68
CA ASP A 456 4.86 -33.27 -15.42
C ASP A 456 6.27 -32.88 -14.96
N TYR A 457 6.91 -33.78 -14.20
CA TYR A 457 8.29 -33.67 -13.72
C TYR A 457 9.22 -34.70 -14.39
N SER A 458 8.81 -35.26 -15.54
CA SER A 458 9.52 -36.40 -16.15
C SER A 458 10.89 -36.07 -16.75
N ASP A 459 11.09 -34.83 -17.23
CA ASP A 459 12.37 -34.33 -17.74
C ASP A 459 12.64 -32.94 -17.15
N PRO A 460 13.10 -32.83 -15.89
CA PRO A 460 13.21 -31.54 -15.22
C PRO A 460 14.20 -30.57 -15.90
N GLY A 461 15.12 -31.08 -16.72
CA GLY A 461 16.07 -30.30 -17.50
C GLY A 461 15.45 -29.57 -18.69
N HIS A 462 14.32 -30.06 -19.23
CA HIS A 462 13.72 -29.55 -20.47
C HIS A 462 12.19 -29.38 -20.45
N LYS A 463 11.49 -30.10 -19.57
CA LYS A 463 10.03 -30.15 -19.45
C LYS A 463 9.63 -30.24 -17.99
N PHE A 464 9.35 -29.08 -17.41
CA PHE A 464 8.57 -28.97 -16.19
C PHE A 464 7.29 -28.19 -16.49
N ILE A 465 6.14 -28.87 -16.46
CA ILE A 465 4.89 -28.31 -16.97
C ILE A 465 3.75 -28.62 -16.00
N PHE A 466 2.94 -27.60 -15.75
CA PHE A 466 1.65 -27.74 -15.09
C PHE A 466 0.54 -27.71 -16.13
N HIS A 467 -0.23 -28.78 -16.24
CA HIS A 467 -1.42 -28.81 -17.08
C HIS A 467 -2.66 -28.67 -16.20
N ILE A 468 -3.37 -27.55 -16.33
CA ILE A 468 -4.63 -27.32 -15.62
C ILE A 468 -5.82 -27.57 -16.56
N HIS A 469 -6.82 -28.30 -16.06
CA HIS A 469 -8.04 -28.63 -16.78
C HIS A 469 -9.24 -28.41 -15.87
N TYR A 470 -10.31 -27.85 -16.44
CA TYR A 470 -11.55 -27.54 -15.75
C TYR A 470 -12.68 -28.39 -16.32
N PHE A 471 -13.41 -29.00 -15.40
CA PHE A 471 -14.43 -29.98 -15.70
C PHE A 471 -15.76 -29.62 -15.08
N ARG A 472 -16.83 -29.97 -15.78
CA ARG A 472 -18.21 -29.91 -15.29
C ARG A 472 -18.77 -31.32 -15.24
N SER A 473 -19.30 -31.71 -14.09
CA SER A 473 -19.96 -33.02 -13.97
C SER A 473 -21.19 -33.09 -14.86
N ILE A 474 -21.39 -34.22 -15.52
CA ILE A 474 -22.55 -34.46 -16.38
C ILE A 474 -23.82 -34.56 -15.53
N ILE A 475 -23.72 -35.17 -14.35
CA ILE A 475 -24.78 -35.17 -13.35
C ILE A 475 -24.54 -33.94 -12.45
N PRO A 476 -25.49 -32.99 -12.36
CA PRO A 476 -25.31 -31.78 -11.57
C PRO A 476 -24.88 -32.10 -10.13
N SER A 477 -23.77 -31.49 -9.70
CA SER A 477 -23.24 -31.61 -8.36
C SER A 477 -22.64 -30.28 -7.92
N ASN A 478 -22.94 -29.89 -6.69
CA ASN A 478 -22.38 -28.69 -6.07
C ASN A 478 -21.02 -28.95 -5.41
N GLU A 479 -20.56 -30.20 -5.38
CA GLU A 479 -19.28 -30.57 -4.80
C GLU A 479 -18.13 -30.07 -5.68
N LYS A 480 -17.35 -29.12 -5.17
CA LYS A 480 -16.15 -28.58 -5.82
C LYS A 480 -14.91 -29.35 -5.38
N VAL A 481 -14.17 -29.90 -6.34
CA VAL A 481 -12.98 -30.74 -6.10
C VAL A 481 -11.77 -30.18 -6.84
N ILE A 482 -10.61 -30.16 -6.17
CA ILE A 482 -9.32 -29.81 -6.78
C ILE A 482 -8.40 -31.01 -6.61
N ILE A 483 -7.84 -31.50 -7.71
CA ILE A 483 -6.85 -32.58 -7.71
C ILE A 483 -5.53 -32.08 -8.26
N ILE A 484 -4.43 -32.41 -7.59
CA ILE A 484 -3.07 -32.12 -8.02
C ILE A 484 -2.26 -33.42 -7.96
N GLU A 485 -1.91 -33.94 -9.13
CA GLU A 485 -1.33 -35.28 -9.30
C GLU A 485 -0.09 -35.23 -10.19
N ASP A 486 0.82 -36.18 -9.98
CA ASP A 486 1.88 -36.46 -10.96
C ASP A 486 1.24 -37.09 -12.20
N ILE A 487 1.65 -36.64 -13.39
CA ILE A 487 1.11 -37.13 -14.66
C ILE A 487 1.26 -38.66 -14.82
N SER A 488 2.36 -39.24 -14.33
CA SER A 488 2.67 -40.67 -14.45
C SER A 488 1.81 -41.55 -13.54
N ASP A 489 1.31 -41.00 -12.43
CA ASP A 489 0.47 -41.71 -11.46
C ASP A 489 -0.99 -41.24 -11.45
N SER A 490 -1.36 -40.32 -12.35
CA SER A 490 -2.65 -39.65 -12.32
C SER A 490 -3.83 -40.61 -12.47
N LYS A 491 -4.79 -40.49 -11.54
CA LYS A 491 -5.99 -41.32 -11.50
C LYS A 491 -6.92 -41.00 -12.67
N ILE A 492 -7.12 -39.71 -12.97
CA ILE A 492 -7.98 -39.30 -14.08
C ILE A 492 -7.42 -39.76 -15.44
N MET A 493 -6.09 -39.79 -15.60
CA MET A 493 -5.46 -40.32 -16.82
C MET A 493 -5.66 -41.84 -16.95
N LYS A 494 -5.43 -42.58 -15.85
CA LYS A 494 -5.55 -44.05 -15.80
C LYS A 494 -6.99 -44.53 -15.99
N GLU A 495 -7.97 -43.93 -15.32
CA GLU A 495 -9.39 -44.33 -15.44
C GLU A 495 -9.91 -44.15 -16.88
N ASN A 496 -9.29 -43.26 -17.66
CA ASN A 496 -9.70 -42.95 -19.03
C ASN A 496 -8.78 -43.55 -20.09
N ASN A 497 -7.79 -44.36 -19.69
CA ASN A 497 -6.79 -44.95 -20.60
C ASN A 497 -6.12 -43.91 -21.51
N LEU A 498 -5.72 -42.76 -20.96
CA LEU A 498 -5.11 -41.66 -21.71
C LEU A 498 -3.59 -41.67 -21.58
N SER A 499 -2.90 -41.41 -22.69
CA SER A 499 -1.44 -41.26 -22.73
C SER A 499 -0.98 -39.81 -22.86
N SER A 500 -1.86 -38.88 -23.27
CA SER A 500 -1.55 -37.46 -23.40
C SER A 500 -2.61 -36.60 -22.72
N THR A 501 -2.18 -35.53 -22.05
CA THR A 501 -3.08 -34.57 -21.39
C THR A 501 -3.95 -33.83 -22.40
N SER A 502 -3.49 -33.64 -23.63
CA SER A 502 -4.28 -33.06 -24.73
C SER A 502 -5.57 -33.83 -25.00
N ASP A 503 -5.57 -35.14 -24.74
CA ASP A 503 -6.68 -36.03 -25.09
C ASP A 503 -7.87 -35.86 -24.12
N LEU A 504 -7.66 -35.20 -22.97
CA LEU A 504 -8.73 -34.84 -22.03
C LEU A 504 -9.77 -33.91 -22.67
N PHE A 505 -9.36 -33.08 -23.64
CA PHE A 505 -10.28 -32.25 -24.43
C PHE A 505 -10.90 -32.97 -25.62
N GLY A 506 -10.23 -34.01 -26.12
CA GLY A 506 -10.68 -34.75 -27.29
C GLY A 506 -11.85 -35.70 -27.00
N LYS A 507 -12.14 -35.97 -25.72
CA LYS A 507 -13.23 -36.83 -25.29
C LYS A 507 -14.50 -36.05 -24.97
N GLU A 508 -15.64 -36.62 -25.34
CA GLU A 508 -16.96 -36.10 -24.93
C GLU A 508 -17.12 -36.12 -23.40
N SER A 509 -16.60 -37.18 -22.76
CA SER A 509 -16.63 -37.33 -21.31
C SER A 509 -15.39 -38.05 -20.75
N VAL A 510 -15.11 -37.78 -19.48
CA VAL A 510 -13.95 -38.26 -18.72
C VAL A 510 -14.46 -38.77 -17.37
N MET A 511 -14.04 -39.97 -16.99
CA MET A 511 -14.37 -40.59 -15.70
C MET A 511 -13.39 -40.17 -14.60
N PHE A 512 -13.89 -39.86 -13.41
CA PHE A 512 -13.06 -39.66 -12.23
C PHE A 512 -13.81 -40.12 -10.98
N ASN A 513 -13.22 -41.05 -10.22
CA ASN A 513 -13.84 -41.64 -9.01
C ASN A 513 -15.24 -42.23 -9.29
N GLY A 514 -15.43 -42.81 -10.48
CA GLY A 514 -16.71 -43.40 -10.88
C GLY A 514 -17.80 -42.38 -11.23
N ARG A 515 -17.47 -41.09 -11.35
CA ARG A 515 -18.37 -40.05 -11.86
C ARG A 515 -17.90 -39.54 -13.22
N GLU A 516 -18.85 -39.07 -14.02
CA GLU A 516 -18.60 -38.61 -15.37
C GLU A 516 -18.56 -37.07 -15.45
N PHE A 517 -17.59 -36.56 -16.19
CA PHE A 517 -17.30 -35.13 -16.33
C PHE A 517 -17.02 -34.76 -17.79
N SER A 518 -17.29 -33.51 -18.17
CA SER A 518 -16.90 -32.93 -19.45
C SER A 518 -15.84 -31.86 -19.25
N CYS A 519 -14.71 -31.98 -19.94
CA CYS A 519 -13.65 -30.97 -19.95
C CYS A 519 -14.06 -29.80 -20.84
N PHE A 520 -14.03 -28.57 -20.32
CA PHE A 520 -14.50 -27.40 -21.09
C PHE A 520 -13.47 -26.26 -21.15
N LYS A 521 -12.46 -26.27 -20.28
CA LYS A 521 -11.39 -25.28 -20.27
C LYS A 521 -10.10 -25.91 -19.76
N GLY A 522 -8.98 -25.30 -20.12
CA GLY A 522 -7.66 -25.78 -19.73
C GLY A 522 -6.58 -24.78 -20.14
N GLY A 523 -5.38 -25.00 -19.61
CA GLY A 523 -4.26 -24.08 -19.75
C GLY A 523 -3.02 -24.59 -19.04
N GLY A 524 -2.08 -23.69 -18.78
CA GLY A 524 -0.88 -23.97 -18.01
C GLY A 524 -0.75 -23.05 -16.80
N LEU A 525 0.03 -23.48 -15.81
CA LEU A 525 0.49 -22.62 -14.71
C LEU A 525 1.95 -22.24 -14.92
N ASN A 526 2.32 -21.05 -14.45
CA ASN A 526 3.70 -20.59 -14.47
C ASN A 526 4.51 -21.32 -13.40
N ASP A 527 5.42 -22.17 -13.82
CA ASP A 527 6.25 -22.99 -12.96
C ASP A 527 7.17 -22.18 -12.06
N MET A 528 7.70 -21.07 -12.58
CA MET A 528 8.47 -20.11 -11.81
C MET A 528 7.63 -19.54 -10.67
N THR A 529 6.33 -19.28 -10.88
CA THR A 529 5.43 -18.77 -9.84
C THR A 529 5.15 -19.82 -8.76
N ILE A 530 4.98 -21.09 -9.12
CA ILE A 530 4.58 -22.14 -8.16
C ILE A 530 5.77 -22.68 -7.34
N LEU A 531 6.96 -22.81 -7.91
CA LEU A 531 8.11 -23.42 -7.21
C LEU A 531 9.19 -22.43 -6.73
N PHE A 532 9.43 -21.32 -7.44
CA PHE A 532 10.57 -20.41 -7.17
C PHE A 532 10.19 -18.96 -6.94
N GLY A 533 8.92 -18.62 -7.17
CA GLY A 533 8.37 -17.30 -6.96
C GLY A 533 8.63 -16.87 -5.53
N LYS A 534 8.84 -15.57 -5.35
CA LYS A 534 8.74 -14.97 -4.03
C LYS A 534 7.27 -14.78 -3.74
N TYR A 535 6.83 -15.15 -2.54
CA TYR A 535 5.45 -15.17 -2.12
C TYR A 535 4.64 -16.01 -3.12
N ASN A 536 4.96 -17.30 -3.24
CA ASN A 536 4.38 -18.20 -4.25
C ASN A 536 2.84 -18.14 -4.27
N CYS A 537 2.19 -18.25 -3.10
CA CYS A 537 0.73 -18.17 -2.99
C CYS A 537 0.22 -16.78 -3.38
N LEU A 538 0.88 -15.71 -2.91
CA LEU A 538 0.45 -14.33 -3.20
C LEU A 538 0.59 -14.00 -4.69
N THR A 539 1.69 -14.39 -5.31
CA THR A 539 1.95 -14.16 -6.74
C THR A 539 0.91 -14.92 -7.57
N TYR A 540 0.68 -16.20 -7.26
CA TYR A 540 -0.32 -16.99 -7.98
C TYR A 540 -1.75 -16.45 -7.77
N PHE A 541 -2.08 -15.94 -6.57
CA PHE A 541 -3.35 -15.28 -6.30
C PHE A 541 -3.58 -14.06 -7.21
N TYR A 542 -2.56 -13.21 -7.40
CA TYR A 542 -2.67 -12.06 -8.31
C TYR A 542 -2.71 -12.46 -9.79
N GLU A 543 -2.05 -13.55 -10.17
CA GLU A 543 -2.20 -14.13 -11.52
C GLU A 543 -3.65 -14.58 -11.76
N LEU A 544 -4.27 -15.28 -10.80
CA LEU A 544 -5.69 -15.67 -10.88
C LEU A 544 -6.61 -14.44 -10.96
N LEU A 545 -6.42 -13.44 -10.09
CA LEU A 545 -7.21 -12.20 -10.16
C LEU A 545 -7.12 -11.58 -11.55
N ARG A 546 -5.90 -11.43 -12.08
CA ARG A 546 -5.69 -10.85 -13.39
C ARG A 546 -6.41 -11.63 -14.48
N THR A 547 -6.20 -12.93 -14.57
CA THR A 547 -6.80 -13.76 -15.61
C THR A 547 -8.33 -13.74 -15.57
N HIS A 548 -8.92 -13.86 -14.38
CA HIS A 548 -10.38 -13.87 -14.26
C HIS A 548 -11.02 -12.51 -14.53
N PHE A 549 -10.38 -11.40 -14.12
CA PHE A 549 -10.87 -10.07 -14.48
C PHE A 549 -10.70 -9.77 -15.97
N ASP A 550 -9.58 -10.18 -16.57
CA ASP A 550 -9.38 -10.06 -18.02
C ASP A 550 -10.49 -10.80 -18.79
N ASP A 551 -10.79 -12.05 -18.39
CA ASP A 551 -11.89 -12.84 -18.94
C ASP A 551 -13.26 -12.15 -18.75
N TYR A 552 -13.53 -11.61 -17.55
CA TYR A 552 -14.75 -10.85 -17.26
C TYR A 552 -14.92 -9.65 -18.21
N PHE A 553 -13.90 -8.81 -18.36
CA PHE A 553 -13.99 -7.62 -19.22
C PHE A 553 -14.09 -7.95 -20.71
N ASN A 554 -13.44 -9.04 -21.14
CA ASN A 554 -13.57 -9.54 -22.51
C ASN A 554 -15.01 -9.98 -22.83
N GLN A 555 -15.71 -10.61 -21.89
CA GLN A 555 -17.11 -11.02 -22.06
C GLN A 555 -18.08 -9.82 -22.05
N HIS A 556 -17.74 -8.76 -21.31
CA HIS A 556 -18.56 -7.55 -21.17
C HIS A 556 -18.24 -6.46 -22.20
N GLY A 557 -17.62 -6.83 -23.32
CA GLY A 557 -17.51 -5.98 -24.52
C GLY A 557 -16.31 -5.02 -24.52
N TYR A 558 -15.26 -5.30 -23.75
CA TYR A 558 -14.03 -4.51 -23.80
C TYR A 558 -12.82 -5.40 -24.12
N MET A 559 -12.47 -5.47 -25.42
CA MET A 559 -11.16 -5.96 -25.89
C MET A 559 -10.10 -4.88 -25.72
#